data_AF-A0A251SNY4-F1
#
_entry.id   AF-A0A251SNY4-F1
#
_cell.length_a   1.000
_cell.length_b   1.000
_cell.length_c   1.000
_cell.angle_alpha   90.00
_cell.angle_beta   90.00
_cell.angle_gamma   90.00
#
_symmetry.space_group_name_H-M   'P 1'
#
loop_
_entity.id
_entity.type
_entity.pdbx_description
1 polymer ?
#
loop_
_entity_poly.entity_id
_entity_poly.type
_entity_poly.pdbx_seq_one_letter_code
_entity_poly.pdbx_strand_id
1 'polypeptide(L)'
;MSFYTTEEQLYELFSRAGEIKKIVMGLDKNTKTPCGFCFVMYYSREDTEDAVKYISGTILDDRPIRVDFDWGFQDGRQWGRGRSGGQVRDEYRTDYDPDILLNFKFL
;
A
#
# COMPACT_ATOMS: atom_id res chain seq x y z
N MET A 1 -2.99 0.61 3.35
CA MET A 1 -2.32 1.92 3.16
C MET A 1 -3.39 2.99 3.05
N SER A 2 -3.08 4.27 3.34
CA SER A 2 -4.04 5.37 3.14
C SER A 2 -4.31 5.58 1.64
N PHE A 3 -5.46 6.17 1.31
CA PHE A 3 -5.79 6.56 -0.08
C PHE A 3 -5.09 7.87 -0.49
N TYR A 4 -4.55 8.61 0.49
CA TYR A 4 -3.83 9.86 0.27
C TYR A 4 -2.31 9.68 0.20
N THR A 5 -1.80 8.48 0.50
CA THR A 5 -0.37 8.18 0.43
C THR A 5 0.15 8.39 -0.99
N THR A 6 1.17 9.23 -1.13
CA THR A 6 1.78 9.54 -2.43
C THR A 6 2.94 8.61 -2.78
N GLU A 7 3.34 8.59 -4.05
CA GLU A 7 4.49 7.81 -4.51
C GLU A 7 5.80 8.29 -3.87
N GLU A 8 5.93 9.60 -3.62
CA GLU A 8 7.10 10.18 -2.96
C GLU A 8 7.25 9.70 -1.52
N GLN A 9 6.15 9.63 -0.76
CA GLN A 9 6.16 9.11 0.61
C GLN A 9 6.54 7.62 0.64
N LEU A 10 6.03 6.84 -0.32
CA LEU A 10 6.43 5.45 -0.49
C LEU A 10 7.90 5.32 -0.84
N TYR A 11 8.39 6.16 -1.76
CA TYR A 11 9.79 6.16 -2.14
C TYR A 11 10.69 6.45 -0.94
N GLU A 12 10.38 7.46 -0.12
CA GLU A 12 11.15 7.79 1.08
C GLU A 12 11.20 6.64 2.09
N LEU A 13 10.04 6.00 2.37
CA LEU A 13 9.97 4.91 3.32
C LEU A 13 10.70 3.66 2.83
N PHE A 14 10.42 3.23 1.59
CA PHE A 14 10.94 1.99 1.03
C PHE A 14 12.41 2.10 0.61
N SER A 15 12.93 3.30 0.38
CA SER A 15 14.37 3.52 0.12
C SER A 15 15.24 3.18 1.34
N ARG A 16 14.65 3.05 2.54
CA ARG A 16 15.37 2.62 3.75
C ARG A 16 15.75 1.14 3.74
N ALA A 17 15.06 0.31 2.95
CA ALA A 17 15.37 -1.11 2.82
C ALA A 17 16.33 -1.40 1.64
N GLY A 18 16.37 -0.55 0.62
CA GLY A 18 17.27 -0.74 -0.52
C GLY A 18 16.93 0.13 -1.73
N GLU A 19 17.61 -0.11 -2.85
CA GLU A 19 17.42 0.70 -4.06
C GLU A 19 16.16 0.29 -4.81
N ILE A 20 15.21 1.22 -4.91
CA ILE A 20 13.93 0.99 -5.58
C ILE A 20 14.13 1.06 -7.09
N LYS A 21 13.78 -0.03 -7.77
CA LYS A 21 13.74 -0.12 -9.23
C LYS A 21 12.51 0.59 -9.80
N LYS A 22 11.34 0.36 -9.20
CA LYS A 22 10.07 0.93 -9.67
C LYS A 22 8.98 0.82 -8.60
N ILE A 23 8.15 1.84 -8.50
CA ILE A 23 6.89 1.83 -7.75
C ILE A 23 5.73 1.79 -8.74
N VAL A 24 4.68 1.05 -8.41
CA VAL A 24 3.42 1.05 -9.16
C VAL A 24 2.28 1.24 -8.18
N MET A 25 1.62 2.40 -8.28
CA MET A 25 0.44 2.70 -7.45
C MET A 25 -0.74 1.81 -7.84
N GLY A 26 -1.38 1.21 -6.85
CA GLY A 26 -2.63 0.49 -7.01
C GLY A 26 -3.79 1.46 -7.13
N LEU A 27 -4.53 1.37 -8.22
CA LEU A 27 -5.61 2.28 -8.57
C LEU A 27 -6.95 1.55 -8.62
N ASP A 28 -8.01 2.26 -8.26
CA ASP A 28 -9.38 1.83 -8.51
C ASP A 28 -9.60 1.67 -10.02
N LYS A 29 -10.21 0.56 -10.41
CA LYS A 29 -10.43 0.23 -11.83
C LYS A 29 -11.35 1.24 -12.53
N ASN A 30 -12.29 1.84 -11.80
CA ASN A 30 -13.33 2.71 -12.33
C ASN A 30 -12.92 4.18 -12.20
N THR A 31 -12.57 4.64 -10.99
CA THR A 31 -12.27 6.06 -10.73
C THR A 31 -10.84 6.45 -11.05
N LYS A 32 -9.93 5.47 -11.22
CA LYS A 32 -8.50 5.69 -11.47
C LYS A 32 -7.77 6.42 -10.34
N THR A 33 -8.32 6.41 -9.14
CA THR A 33 -7.72 6.99 -7.93
C THR A 33 -6.97 5.93 -7.13
N PRO A 34 -5.97 6.30 -6.29
CA PRO A 34 -5.31 5.35 -5.41
C PRO A 34 -6.30 4.58 -4.53
N CYS A 35 -6.09 3.27 -4.41
CA CYS A 35 -6.99 2.38 -3.67
C CYS A 35 -6.26 1.58 -2.58
N GLY A 36 -5.25 2.16 -1.94
CA GLY A 36 -4.74 1.64 -0.67
C GLY A 36 -3.78 0.46 -0.77
N PHE A 37 -3.21 0.21 -1.96
CA PHE A 37 -2.06 -0.67 -2.17
C PHE A 37 -1.12 -0.14 -3.25
N CYS A 38 0.07 -0.72 -3.32
CA CYS A 38 1.08 -0.46 -4.36
C CYS A 38 1.95 -1.70 -4.53
N PHE A 39 2.75 -1.71 -5.61
CA PHE A 39 3.86 -2.64 -5.78
C PHE A 39 5.17 -1.84 -5.71
N VAL A 40 6.11 -2.34 -4.92
CA VAL A 40 7.48 -1.82 -4.86
C VAL A 40 8.39 -2.92 -5.38
N MET A 41 9.20 -2.60 -6.39
CA MET A 41 10.16 -3.51 -6.98
C MET A 41 11.56 -3.02 -6.65
N TYR A 42 12.38 -3.92 -6.10
CA TYR A 42 13.81 -3.70 -5.84
C TYR A 42 14.68 -4.31 -6.93
N TYR A 43 15.96 -3.94 -6.96
CA TYR A 43 16.97 -4.60 -7.78
C TYR A 43 17.46 -5.90 -7.14
N SER A 44 17.62 -5.94 -5.82
CA SER A 44 18.05 -7.12 -5.07
C SER A 44 16.87 -7.80 -4.36
N ARG A 45 16.97 -9.11 -4.23
CA ARG A 45 16.07 -9.90 -3.39
C ARG A 45 16.28 -9.59 -1.90
N GLU A 46 17.52 -9.31 -1.50
CA GLU A 46 17.88 -9.00 -0.12
C GLU A 46 17.14 -7.75 0.37
N ASP A 47 17.12 -6.69 -0.43
CA ASP A 47 16.34 -5.47 -0.17
C ASP A 47 14.83 -5.74 0.00
N THR A 48 14.30 -6.71 -0.75
CA THR A 48 12.89 -7.12 -0.63
C THR A 48 12.65 -7.86 0.69
N GLU A 49 13.58 -8.72 1.10
CA GLU A 49 13.54 -9.44 2.38
C GLU A 49 13.60 -8.44 3.56
N ASP A 50 14.46 -7.43 3.47
CA ASP A 50 14.57 -6.36 4.46
C ASP A 50 13.31 -5.50 4.52
N ALA A 51 12.69 -5.17 3.38
CA ALA A 51 11.42 -4.45 3.35
C ALA A 51 10.30 -5.25 4.04
N VAL A 52 10.18 -6.54 3.76
CA VAL A 52 9.19 -7.41 4.43
C VAL A 52 9.46 -7.52 5.93
N LYS A 53 10.74 -7.58 6.34
CA LYS A 53 11.12 -7.76 7.74
C LYS A 53 11.00 -6.50 8.59
N TYR A 54 11.41 -5.35 8.06
CA TYR A 54 11.57 -4.12 8.85
C TYR A 54 10.52 -3.03 8.53
N ILE A 55 9.96 -3.02 7.32
CA ILE A 55 8.95 -2.01 6.93
C ILE A 55 7.53 -2.52 7.19
N SER A 56 7.29 -3.82 7.04
CA SER A 56 5.97 -4.40 7.37
C SER A 56 5.64 -4.16 8.85
N GLY A 57 4.42 -3.70 9.13
CA GLY A 57 3.95 -3.35 10.47
C GLY A 57 4.31 -1.93 10.93
N THR A 58 5.11 -1.17 10.16
CA THR A 58 5.34 0.26 10.44
C THR A 58 4.12 1.10 10.11
N ILE A 59 4.10 2.33 10.63
CA ILE A 59 3.02 3.30 10.39
C ILE A 59 3.40 4.21 9.22
N LEU A 60 2.49 4.36 8.27
CA LEU A 60 2.55 5.32 7.16
C LEU A 60 1.20 6.02 7.06
N ASP A 61 1.20 7.36 7.11
CA ASP A 61 -0.01 8.20 7.18
C ASP A 61 -0.99 7.71 8.26
N ASP A 62 -0.48 7.55 9.48
CA ASP A 62 -1.22 7.09 10.66
C ASP A 62 -1.86 5.70 10.53
N ARG A 63 -1.46 4.92 9.53
CA ARG A 63 -1.99 3.57 9.29
C ARG A 63 -0.88 2.52 9.28
N PRO A 64 -1.07 1.38 9.97
CA PRO A 64 -0.15 0.25 9.83
C PRO A 64 -0.18 -0.29 8.41
N ILE A 65 0.99 -0.44 7.80
CA ILE A 65 1.14 -1.06 6.49
C ILE A 65 1.57 -2.51 6.62
N ARG A 66 1.16 -3.32 5.65
CA ARG A 66 1.59 -4.71 5.51
C ARG A 66 2.34 -4.84 4.19
N VAL A 67 3.52 -5.44 4.26
CA VAL A 67 4.36 -5.76 3.11
C VAL A 67 4.47 -7.28 3.03
N ASP A 68 4.23 -7.84 1.85
CA ASP A 68 4.36 -9.27 1.56
C ASP A 68 5.17 -9.45 0.27
N PHE A 69 5.78 -10.62 0.11
CA PHE A 69 6.39 -10.99 -1.17
C PHE A 69 5.34 -11.11 -2.26
N ASP A 70 5.76 -10.73 -3.47
CA ASP A 70 4.98 -10.91 -4.67
C ASP A 70 5.81 -11.60 -5.76
N TRP A 71 5.12 -12.35 -6.60
CA TRP A 71 5.64 -13.16 -7.69
C TRP A 71 6.00 -12.33 -8.93
N GLY A 72 5.76 -11.01 -8.89
CA GLY A 72 6.21 -10.05 -9.89
C GLY A 72 5.06 -9.28 -10.53
N PHE A 73 5.29 -8.01 -10.82
CA PHE A 73 4.28 -7.15 -11.43
C PHE A 73 3.99 -7.56 -12.89
N GLN A 74 2.71 -7.56 -13.23
CA GLN A 74 2.20 -7.72 -14.60
C GLN A 74 1.15 -6.64 -14.86
N ASP A 75 1.07 -6.16 -16.08
CA ASP A 75 0.07 -5.17 -16.46
C ASP A 75 -1.35 -5.68 -16.18
N GLY A 76 -2.17 -4.78 -15.64
CA GLY A 76 -3.51 -5.08 -15.15
C GLY A 76 -3.56 -5.34 -13.65
N ARG A 77 -2.43 -5.66 -13.00
CA ARG A 77 -2.37 -5.87 -11.54
C ARG A 77 -2.43 -4.58 -10.73
N GLN A 78 -2.16 -3.43 -11.35
CA GLN A 78 -2.35 -2.13 -10.72
C GLN A 78 -3.82 -1.83 -10.42
N TRP A 79 -4.77 -2.55 -11.04
CA TRP A 79 -6.19 -2.30 -10.81
C TRP A 79 -6.73 -3.09 -9.62
N GLY A 80 -7.53 -2.41 -8.79
CA GLY A 80 -8.41 -3.06 -7.82
C GLY A 80 -9.29 -4.12 -8.47
N ARG A 81 -9.55 -5.20 -7.71
CA ARG A 81 -10.31 -6.38 -8.17
C ARG A 81 -11.68 -6.53 -7.49
N GLY A 82 -12.05 -5.59 -6.63
CA GLY A 82 -13.38 -5.49 -6.04
C GLY A 82 -14.44 -5.23 -7.12
N ARG A 83 -15.67 -5.64 -6.84
CA ARG A 83 -16.84 -5.36 -7.69
C ARG A 83 -17.06 -3.86 -7.87
N SER A 84 -16.77 -3.05 -6.85
CA SER A 84 -16.87 -1.58 -6.89
C SER A 84 -15.72 -0.89 -7.65
N GLY A 85 -14.66 -1.63 -7.99
CA GLY A 85 -13.44 -1.11 -8.63
C GLY A 85 -12.21 -1.09 -7.72
N GLY A 86 -12.42 -1.02 -6.40
CA GLY A 86 -11.36 -0.92 -5.39
C GLY A 86 -10.75 -2.26 -4.99
N GLN A 87 -10.17 -2.35 -3.78
CA GLN A 87 -9.67 -3.63 -3.28
C GLN A 87 -10.81 -4.53 -2.83
N VAL A 88 -10.72 -5.82 -3.14
CA VAL A 88 -11.65 -6.86 -2.64
C VAL A 88 -11.72 -6.83 -1.10
N ARG A 89 -10.58 -6.57 -0.44
CA ARG A 89 -10.50 -6.48 1.03
C ARG A 89 -11.47 -5.44 1.60
N ASP A 90 -11.63 -4.30 0.95
CA ASP A 90 -12.45 -3.21 1.45
C ASP A 90 -13.95 -3.54 1.36
N GLU A 91 -14.34 -4.45 0.46
CA GLU A 91 -15.75 -4.91 0.34
C GLU A 91 -16.18 -5.85 1.47
N TYR A 92 -15.23 -6.62 2.02
CA TYR A 92 -15.48 -7.56 3.11
C TYR A 92 -15.13 -7.00 4.49
N ARG A 93 -14.63 -5.76 4.55
CA ARG A 93 -14.26 -5.13 5.81
C ARG A 93 -15.54 -4.69 6.53
N THR A 94 -16.06 -5.56 7.38
CA THR A 94 -17.24 -5.30 8.22
C THR A 94 -16.93 -4.49 9.48
N ASP A 95 -15.66 -4.46 9.88
CA ASP A 95 -15.19 -3.67 11.00
C ASP A 95 -15.14 -2.21 10.57
N TYR A 96 -16.07 -1.41 11.11
CA TYR A 96 -15.99 0.04 11.07
C TYR A 96 -14.63 0.43 11.67
N ASP A 97 -13.73 0.91 10.81
CA ASP A 97 -12.44 1.47 11.20
C ASP A 97 -12.68 2.94 11.58
N PRO A 98 -12.83 3.28 12.87
CA PRO A 98 -13.10 4.66 13.29
C PRO A 98 -12.01 5.64 12.85
N ASP A 99 -10.80 5.16 12.53
CA ASP A 99 -9.67 5.99 12.13
C ASP A 99 -9.82 6.57 10.72
N ILE A 100 -10.88 6.21 9.97
CA ILE A 100 -11.27 6.91 8.74
C ILE A 100 -11.98 8.25 9.02
N LEU A 101 -12.53 8.47 10.24
CA LEU A 101 -13.30 9.68 10.57
C LEU A 101 -12.97 10.34 11.92
N LEU A 102 -12.15 9.72 12.79
CA LEU A 102 -11.96 10.20 14.17
C LEU A 102 -10.54 10.73 14.42
N ASN A 103 -10.21 11.82 13.75
CA ASN A 103 -9.18 12.75 14.23
C ASN A 103 -9.70 13.65 15.37
N PHE A 104 -10.62 13.16 16.21
CA PHE A 104 -11.05 13.84 17.43
C PHE A 104 -11.49 12.83 18.49
N LYS A 105 -10.60 12.55 19.43
CA LYS A 105 -11.00 12.41 20.83
C LYS A 105 -9.96 13.12 21.70
N PHE A 106 -10.33 14.29 22.19
CA PHE A 106 -9.64 14.99 23.28
C PHE A 106 -9.90 14.24 24.60
N LEU A 107 -8.81 14.08 25.38
CA LEU A 107 -8.66 13.54 26.74
C LEU A 107 -9.05 12.06 26.94
#